data_AF-A0A812UE54-F1
#
_entry.id   AF-A0A812UE54-F1
#
_cell.length_a   1.000
_cell.length_b   1.000
_cell.length_c   1.000
_cell.angle_alpha   90.00
_cell.angle_beta   90.00
_cell.angle_gamma   90.00
#
_symmetry.space_group_name_H-M   'P 1'
#
loop_
_entity.id
_entity.type
_entity.pdbx_description
1 polymer ?
#
loop_
_entity_poly.entity_id
_entity_poly.type
_entity_poly.pdbx_seq_one_letter_code
_entity_poly.pdbx_strand_id
1 'polypeptide(L)'
;MPKTHCFSVEYAKSSMSTCRVCMAKIVKDSLRVGHTQMVAENDLTAGGKEVDAQTLALAAATRWHHFECFPRMKGSKWMSANLPPSADQLDRFKVLKKADQKKLRDLWKGILGESGKSAKDSGKRKAEAGTESTAKAAKMKRPAAATAPLSKLTSVQGVLTPAQFKKIQALEDQLSSCTTAVLIAELQKNSQTRTGKKEDLVSRVAEGRVLGALPACPRCTHGQVHWSRLGGWFSCPGYFDKGDMLQKRCFWRSKELRRKAWKRT
;
A
#
# COMPACT_ATOMS: atom_id res chain seq x y z
N MET A 1 21.17 10.27 -13.10
CA MET A 1 20.23 11.12 -12.34
C MET A 1 20.29 10.72 -10.87
N PRO A 2 20.40 11.66 -9.93
CA PRO A 2 20.40 11.34 -8.50
C PRO A 2 19.08 10.66 -8.13
N LYS A 3 19.14 9.60 -7.32
CA LYS A 3 17.95 8.91 -6.83
C LYS A 3 17.18 9.87 -5.92
N THR A 4 16.05 10.38 -6.39
CA THR A 4 15.17 11.30 -5.64
C THR A 4 14.51 10.61 -4.44
N HIS A 5 14.58 9.27 -4.36
CA HIS A 5 13.99 8.49 -3.28
C HIS A 5 15.01 7.52 -2.70
N CYS A 6 15.16 7.58 -1.37
CA CYS A 6 16.00 6.69 -0.57
C CYS A 6 15.11 5.83 0.32
N PHE A 7 15.52 4.57 0.50
CA PHE A 7 14.80 3.62 1.32
C PHE A 7 15.74 2.99 2.34
N SER A 8 15.30 2.94 3.59
CA SER A 8 16.07 2.40 4.71
C SER A 8 15.25 1.38 5.49
N VAL A 9 15.92 0.45 6.16
CA VAL A 9 15.26 -0.56 6.98
C VAL A 9 15.93 -0.65 8.34
N GLU A 10 15.13 -0.79 9.40
CA GLU A 10 15.65 -1.01 10.74
C GLU A 10 14.59 -1.62 11.65
N TYR A 11 15.03 -2.11 12.81
CA TYR A 11 14.14 -2.34 13.94
C TYR A 11 13.79 -0.98 14.58
N ALA A 12 12.52 -0.78 14.92
CA ALA A 12 12.06 0.48 15.48
C ALA A 12 12.75 0.77 16.83
N LYS A 13 13.54 1.85 16.88
CA LYS A 13 14.29 2.23 18.09
C LYS A 13 13.39 2.57 19.29
N SER A 14 12.18 3.03 19.02
CA SER A 14 11.15 3.37 20.01
C SER A 14 9.76 3.27 19.40
N SER A 15 8.73 3.26 20.26
CA SER A 15 7.31 3.24 19.85
C SER A 15 6.74 4.63 19.50
N MET A 16 7.58 5.59 19.09
CA MET A 16 7.17 6.98 18.83
C MET A 16 6.80 7.24 17.36
N SER A 17 7.36 6.48 16.42
CA SER A 17 7.04 6.67 15.00
C SER A 17 5.64 6.17 14.67
N THR A 18 4.93 6.92 13.82
CA THR A 18 3.62 6.55 13.29
C THR A 18 3.78 6.09 11.84
N CYS A 19 3.16 4.97 11.47
CA CYS A 19 3.15 4.49 10.09
C CYS A 19 2.38 5.46 9.18
N ARG A 20 2.98 5.86 8.06
CA ARG A 20 2.34 6.82 7.13
C ARG A 20 1.24 6.26 6.25
N VAL A 21 1.00 4.95 6.30
CA VAL A 21 -0.11 4.28 5.59
C VAL A 21 -1.30 4.10 6.52
N CYS A 22 -1.09 3.41 7.64
CA CYS A 22 -2.19 3.01 8.52
C CYS A 22 -2.38 3.95 9.73
N MET A 23 -1.49 4.93 9.90
CA MET A 23 -1.51 5.94 10.97
C MET A 23 -1.45 5.38 12.41
N ALA A 24 -1.17 4.08 12.57
CA ALA A 24 -0.92 3.46 13.87
C ALA A 24 0.56 3.60 14.29
N LYS A 25 0.81 3.53 15.60
CA LYS A 25 2.17 3.47 16.16
C LYS A 25 2.91 2.23 15.66
N ILE A 26 4.19 2.39 15.36
CA ILE A 26 5.12 1.29 15.08
C ILE A 26 5.78 0.93 16.41
N VAL A 27 5.60 -0.30 16.87
CA VAL A 27 6.09 -0.76 18.18
C VAL A 27 7.60 -0.89 18.17
N LYS A 28 8.26 -0.58 19.28
CA LYS A 28 9.70 -0.80 19.49
C LYS A 28 10.10 -2.22 19.06
N ASP A 29 11.29 -2.33 18.47
CA ASP A 29 11.92 -3.57 17.99
C ASP A 29 11.19 -4.26 16.82
N SER A 30 10.07 -3.70 16.32
CA SER A 30 9.42 -4.19 15.09
C SER A 30 10.16 -3.75 13.83
N LEU A 31 10.20 -4.61 12.81
CA LEU A 31 10.78 -4.30 11.51
C LEU A 31 9.96 -3.20 10.81
N ARG A 32 10.62 -2.12 10.38
CA ARG A 32 10.00 -1.01 9.66
C ARG A 32 10.80 -0.59 8.43
N VAL A 33 10.09 -0.03 7.45
CA VAL A 33 10.67 0.48 6.20
C VAL A 33 10.50 2.00 6.13
N GLY A 34 11.61 2.71 5.99
CA GLY A 34 11.69 4.15 5.83
C GLY A 34 11.73 4.54 4.37
N HIS A 35 11.01 5.61 4.03
CA HIS A 35 11.10 6.29 2.73
C HIS A 35 11.47 7.75 2.96
N THR A 36 12.58 8.17 2.38
CA THR A 36 13.01 9.56 2.34
C THR A 36 12.93 10.03 0.90
N GLN A 37 12.30 11.18 0.69
CA GLN A 37 12.33 11.87 -0.58
C GLN A 37 13.36 13.00 -0.47
N MET A 38 14.35 12.98 -1.34
CA MET A 38 15.20 14.15 -1.58
C MET A 38 14.31 15.19 -2.24
N VAL A 39 14.21 16.36 -1.63
CA VAL A 39 13.46 17.50 -2.16
C VAL A 39 14.50 18.53 -2.56
N ALA A 40 14.55 18.89 -3.85
CA ALA A 40 15.27 20.09 -4.24
C ALA A 40 14.50 21.30 -3.70
N GLU A 41 15.18 22.35 -3.26
CA GLU A 41 14.55 23.56 -2.72
C GLU A 41 13.49 24.12 -3.69
N ASN A 42 13.78 24.07 -4.99
CA ASN A 42 12.88 24.52 -6.07
C ASN A 42 11.59 23.69 -6.23
N ASP A 43 11.54 22.45 -5.73
CA ASP A 43 10.33 21.60 -5.82
C ASP A 43 9.28 21.97 -4.76
N LEU A 44 9.65 22.79 -3.76
CA LEU A 44 8.78 23.23 -2.68
C LEU A 44 8.28 24.66 -2.86
N THR A 45 8.87 25.44 -3.77
CA THR A 45 8.51 26.82 -4.09
C THR A 45 7.34 26.88 -5.09
N ALA A 46 6.22 26.23 -4.78
CA ALA A 46 4.98 26.47 -5.53
C ALA A 46 4.48 27.89 -5.18
N GLY A 47 4.82 28.87 -6.02
CA GLY A 47 4.41 30.28 -5.85
C GLY A 47 5.51 31.25 -5.41
N GLY A 48 6.79 30.91 -5.57
CA GLY A 48 7.91 31.85 -5.38
C GLY A 48 8.16 32.30 -3.94
N LYS A 49 7.53 31.67 -2.94
CA LYS A 49 7.83 31.91 -1.53
C LYS A 49 8.97 30.98 -1.09
N GLU A 50 9.99 31.55 -0.45
CA GLU A 50 11.04 30.78 0.21
C GLU A 50 10.42 29.77 1.18
N VAL A 51 10.91 28.54 1.13
CA VAL A 51 10.57 27.51 2.11
C VAL A 51 11.49 27.64 3.30
N ASP A 52 10.92 27.80 4.49
CA ASP A 52 11.72 27.81 5.71
C ASP A 52 12.45 26.47 5.92
N ALA A 53 13.56 26.52 6.66
CA ALA A 53 14.40 25.36 6.94
C ALA A 53 13.65 24.21 7.63
N GLN A 54 12.62 24.52 8.43
CA GLN A 54 11.81 23.51 9.11
C GLN A 54 10.91 22.76 8.12
N THR A 55 10.33 23.45 7.16
CA THR A 55 9.52 22.90 6.08
C THR A 55 10.37 22.01 5.17
N LEU A 56 11.58 22.45 4.81
CA LEU A 56 12.53 21.65 4.05
C LEU A 56 12.94 20.38 4.81
N ALA A 57 13.28 20.51 6.09
CA ALA A 57 13.63 19.38 6.95
C ALA A 57 12.47 18.39 7.12
N LEU A 58 11.23 18.87 7.27
CA LEU A 58 10.04 18.02 7.38
C LEU A 58 9.73 17.30 6.05
N ALA A 59 9.96 17.97 4.92
CA ALA A 59 9.77 17.40 3.60
C ALA A 59 10.80 16.29 3.32
N ALA A 60 12.04 16.46 3.80
CA ALA A 60 13.12 15.47 3.73
C ALA A 60 13.08 14.42 4.85
N ALA A 61 12.18 14.53 5.84
CA ALA A 61 12.12 13.60 6.96
C ALA A 61 11.71 12.17 6.52
N THR A 62 12.35 11.16 7.12
CA THR A 62 12.02 9.76 6.84
C THR A 62 10.59 9.42 7.24
N ARG A 63 9.83 8.94 6.27
CA ARG A 63 8.47 8.45 6.42
C ARG A 63 8.53 6.96 6.75
N TRP A 64 8.23 6.62 8.00
CA TRP A 64 8.24 5.24 8.48
C TRP A 64 6.94 4.50 8.15
N HIS A 65 7.07 3.20 7.87
CA HIS A 65 5.98 2.29 7.57
C HIS A 65 6.18 0.97 8.32
N HIS A 66 5.10 0.37 8.82
CA HIS A 66 5.15 -1.05 9.15
C HIS A 66 5.54 -1.85 7.90
N PHE A 67 6.29 -2.95 8.09
CA PHE A 67 6.69 -3.85 7.02
C PHE A 67 5.49 -4.25 6.13
N GLU A 68 4.36 -4.59 6.74
CA GLU A 68 3.15 -5.08 6.07
C GLU A 68 2.32 -3.95 5.44
N CYS A 69 2.58 -2.71 5.84
CA CYS A 69 1.93 -1.53 5.28
C CYS A 69 2.69 -0.96 4.08
N PHE A 70 3.99 -1.24 3.98
CA PHE A 70 4.86 -0.67 2.95
C PHE A 70 4.34 -0.85 1.51
N PRO A 71 3.81 -2.04 1.09
CA PRO A 71 3.29 -2.22 -0.27
C PRO A 71 2.08 -1.36 -0.62
N ARG A 72 1.45 -0.71 0.37
CA ARG A 72 0.31 0.19 0.18
C ARG A 72 0.69 1.67 0.22
N MET A 73 1.98 2.00 0.41
CA MET A 73 2.45 3.40 0.49
C MET A 73 2.11 4.19 -0.77
N LYS A 74 2.37 3.59 -1.94
CA LYS A 74 2.18 4.19 -3.25
C LYS A 74 1.65 3.14 -4.21
N GLY A 75 1.13 3.59 -5.36
CA GLY A 75 0.63 2.69 -6.39
C GLY A 75 1.73 1.80 -6.96
N SER A 76 1.36 0.60 -7.43
CA SER A 76 2.32 -0.40 -7.94
C SER A 76 3.26 0.17 -9.00
N LYS A 77 2.75 0.99 -9.94
CA LYS A 77 3.58 1.66 -10.98
C LYS A 77 4.66 2.57 -10.38
N TRP A 78 4.30 3.34 -9.35
CA TRP A 78 5.25 4.21 -8.65
C TRP A 78 6.28 3.37 -7.91
N MET A 79 5.85 2.30 -7.24
CA MET A 79 6.76 1.39 -6.54
C MET A 79 7.79 0.77 -7.49
N SER A 80 7.34 0.22 -8.63
CA SER A 80 8.23 -0.36 -9.64
C SER A 80 9.23 0.62 -10.24
N ALA A 81 8.87 1.91 -10.34
CA ALA A 81 9.75 2.94 -10.90
C ALA A 81 10.79 3.48 -9.91
N ASN A 82 10.48 3.44 -8.60
CA ASN A 82 11.27 4.17 -7.59
C ASN A 82 12.00 3.26 -6.58
N LEU A 83 11.57 2.01 -6.41
CA LEU A 83 12.24 1.08 -5.51
C LEU A 83 13.59 0.63 -6.09
N PRO A 84 14.59 0.37 -5.23
CA PRO A 84 15.80 -0.31 -5.69
C PRO A 84 15.45 -1.71 -6.25
N PRO A 85 16.18 -2.21 -7.27
CA PRO A 85 15.92 -3.52 -7.88
C PRO A 85 15.98 -4.71 -6.91
N SER A 86 16.76 -4.61 -5.84
CA SER A 86 16.83 -5.62 -4.78
C SER A 86 16.69 -4.99 -3.40
N ALA A 87 16.09 -5.72 -2.48
CA ALA A 87 16.05 -5.38 -1.06
C ALA A 87 17.45 -5.27 -0.44
N ASP A 88 18.47 -5.95 -0.97
CA ASP A 88 19.83 -5.89 -0.44
C ASP A 88 20.50 -4.51 -0.63
N GLN A 89 19.93 -3.66 -1.51
CA GLN A 89 20.37 -2.28 -1.72
C GLN A 89 19.73 -1.28 -0.75
N LEU A 90 18.85 -1.75 0.14
CA LEU A 90 18.27 -0.91 1.17
C LEU A 90 19.32 -0.49 2.18
N ASP A 91 19.26 0.77 2.59
CA ASP A 91 20.13 1.25 3.64
C ASP A 91 19.87 0.46 4.93
N ARG A 92 20.96 0.07 5.60
CA ARG A 92 21.00 -0.75 6.83
C ARG A 92 20.45 -2.17 6.72
N PHE A 93 20.22 -2.69 5.50
CA PHE A 93 19.74 -4.06 5.29
C PHE A 93 20.61 -5.15 5.93
N LYS A 94 21.94 -5.02 5.81
CA LYS A 94 22.92 -6.02 6.29
C LYS A 94 22.90 -6.21 7.81
N VAL A 95 22.40 -5.22 8.56
CA VAL A 95 22.35 -5.23 10.03
C VAL A 95 21.13 -6.03 10.54
N LEU A 96 20.17 -6.34 9.67
CA LEU A 96 18.99 -7.12 10.04
C LEU A 96 19.31 -8.61 10.20
N LYS A 97 18.47 -9.31 10.98
CA LYS A 97 18.53 -10.77 11.12
C LYS A 97 18.29 -11.44 9.75
N LYS A 98 18.97 -12.56 9.46
CA LYS A 98 18.84 -13.31 8.20
C LYS A 98 17.38 -13.67 7.85
N ALA A 99 16.56 -13.97 8.86
CA ALA A 99 15.14 -14.24 8.68
C ALA A 99 14.37 -13.03 8.12
N ASP A 100 14.63 -11.83 8.65
CA ASP A 100 13.95 -10.60 8.20
C ASP A 100 14.52 -10.07 6.87
N GLN A 101 15.80 -10.31 6.60
CA GLN A 101 16.38 -10.11 5.26
C GLN A 101 15.66 -10.94 4.20
N LYS A 102 15.35 -12.21 4.52
CA LYS A 102 14.56 -13.07 3.62
C LYS A 102 13.15 -12.50 3.42
N LYS A 103 12.45 -12.09 4.49
CA LYS A 103 11.12 -11.47 4.39
C LYS A 103 11.11 -10.24 3.49
N LEU A 104 12.12 -9.38 3.61
CA LEU A 104 12.27 -8.19 2.76
C LEU A 104 12.50 -8.55 1.30
N ARG A 105 13.33 -9.57 1.01
CA ARG A 105 13.51 -10.07 -0.37
C ARG A 105 12.20 -10.63 -0.94
N ASP A 106 11.45 -11.39 -0.15
CA ASP A 106 10.16 -11.94 -0.56
C ASP A 106 9.13 -10.82 -0.81
N LEU A 107 9.13 -9.77 0.03
CA LEU A 107 8.31 -8.57 -0.16
C LEU A 107 8.67 -7.83 -1.45
N TRP A 108 9.97 -7.62 -1.70
CA TRP A 108 10.46 -6.95 -2.90
C TRP A 108 10.04 -7.67 -4.17
N LYS A 109 10.18 -9.00 -4.19
CA LYS A 109 9.72 -9.84 -5.30
C LYS A 109 8.20 -9.72 -5.50
N GLY A 110 7.43 -9.69 -4.41
CA GLY A 110 5.98 -9.48 -4.48
C GLY A 110 5.57 -8.11 -5.02
N ILE A 111 6.39 -7.07 -4.81
CA ILE A 111 6.13 -5.70 -5.30
C ILE A 111 6.58 -5.52 -6.76
N LEU A 112 7.80 -5.97 -7.09
CA LEU A 112 8.45 -5.73 -8.39
C LEU A 112 8.16 -6.84 -9.43
N GLY A 113 7.74 -8.02 -9.00
CA GLY A 113 7.69 -9.22 -9.83
C GLY A 113 9.06 -9.90 -9.98
N GLU A 114 9.11 -11.04 -10.68
CA GLU A 114 10.33 -11.83 -10.89
C GLU A 114 11.34 -11.20 -11.89
N SER A 115 11.07 -10.01 -12.42
CA SER A 115 11.94 -9.31 -13.37
C SER A 115 13.09 -8.59 -12.66
N GLY A 116 13.95 -9.39 -12.01
CA GLY A 116 15.20 -8.97 -11.38
C GLY A 116 16.40 -9.72 -11.95
N LYS A 117 16.54 -9.78 -13.28
CA LYS A 117 17.81 -10.08 -13.95
C LYS A 117 18.13 -8.91 -14.87
N SER A 118 19.22 -8.21 -14.58
CA SER A 118 19.78 -7.15 -15.42
C SER A 118 19.97 -7.67 -16.85
N ALA A 119 19.45 -6.92 -17.83
CA ALA A 119 19.87 -7.04 -19.22
C ALA A 119 21.36 -6.68 -19.30
N LYS A 120 22.18 -7.67 -19.67
CA LYS A 120 23.57 -7.47 -20.06
C LYS A 120 23.63 -7.73 -21.58
N ASP A 121 23.88 -6.63 -22.28
CA ASP A 121 24.66 -6.49 -23.52
C ASP A 121 24.45 -7.45 -24.71
N SER A 122 24.03 -6.85 -25.82
CA SER A 122 24.34 -7.11 -27.24
C SER A 122 23.09 -6.74 -28.05
N GLY A 123 23.08 -5.77 -28.97
CA GLY A 123 24.10 -5.49 -29.97
C GLY A 123 23.50 -5.83 -31.34
N LYS A 124 23.01 -4.79 -32.04
CA LYS A 124 22.87 -4.71 -33.51
C LYS A 124 21.74 -5.53 -34.17
N ARG A 125 20.78 -4.81 -34.80
CA ARG A 125 20.49 -4.91 -36.24
C ARG A 125 19.53 -3.82 -36.72
N LYS A 126 19.89 -3.25 -37.88
CA LYS A 126 19.09 -2.38 -38.75
C LYS A 126 17.92 -3.17 -39.38
N ALA A 127 16.94 -2.39 -39.84
CA ALA A 127 15.76 -2.72 -40.65
C ALA A 127 16.11 -3.50 -41.96
N GLU A 128 15.21 -4.14 -42.72
CA GLU A 128 13.89 -3.69 -43.22
C GLU A 128 12.96 -4.84 -43.69
N ALA A 129 11.66 -4.51 -43.71
CA ALA A 129 10.59 -4.75 -44.71
C ALA A 129 9.91 -6.12 -44.97
N GLY A 130 8.55 -6.03 -45.00
CA GLY A 130 7.56 -6.87 -45.71
C GLY A 130 6.96 -8.01 -44.87
N THR A 131 5.65 -8.24 -44.72
CA THR A 131 4.45 -7.77 -45.41
C THR A 131 3.22 -8.05 -44.52
N GLU A 132 2.12 -7.35 -44.82
CA GLU A 132 0.83 -7.24 -44.13
C GLU A 132 0.03 -8.51 -43.75
N SER A 133 -0.70 -8.33 -42.63
CA SER A 133 -2.11 -8.70 -42.40
C SER A 133 -2.52 -10.16 -42.17
N THR A 134 -2.90 -10.49 -40.92
CA THR A 134 -4.33 -10.55 -40.52
C THR A 134 -4.48 -10.77 -39.01
N ALA A 135 -5.46 -10.07 -38.45
CA ALA A 135 -5.78 -10.01 -37.04
C ALA A 135 -6.32 -11.33 -36.47
N LYS A 136 -5.83 -11.73 -35.29
CA LYS A 136 -6.63 -12.38 -34.24
C LYS A 136 -6.03 -12.03 -32.88
N ALA A 137 -6.73 -11.17 -32.15
CA ALA A 137 -6.38 -10.71 -30.81
C ALA A 137 -6.40 -11.88 -29.81
N ALA A 138 -5.22 -12.48 -29.60
CA ALA A 138 -4.99 -13.41 -28.51
C ALA A 138 -4.87 -12.62 -27.20
N LYS A 139 -5.97 -12.66 -26.45
CA LYS A 139 -6.16 -12.24 -25.06
C LYS A 139 -4.94 -12.63 -24.21
N MET A 140 -4.03 -11.68 -23.98
CA MET A 140 -2.95 -11.82 -23.00
C MET A 140 -3.55 -12.03 -21.60
N LYS A 141 -3.64 -13.29 -21.18
CA LYS A 141 -3.79 -13.66 -19.78
C LYS A 141 -2.52 -13.22 -19.05
N ARG A 142 -2.56 -12.07 -18.38
CA ARG A 142 -1.62 -11.78 -17.29
C ARG A 142 -1.74 -12.91 -16.26
N PRO A 143 -0.65 -13.60 -15.87
CA PRO A 143 -0.75 -14.68 -14.92
C PRO A 143 -1.12 -14.10 -13.55
N ALA A 144 -2.25 -14.55 -13.01
CA ALA A 144 -2.80 -14.21 -11.71
C ALA A 144 -1.96 -14.74 -10.51
N ALA A 145 -0.78 -15.31 -10.77
CA ALA A 145 0.04 -15.99 -9.77
C ALA A 145 0.89 -15.03 -8.91
N ALA A 146 1.20 -13.83 -9.39
CA ALA A 146 2.09 -12.90 -8.66
C ALA A 146 1.39 -12.13 -7.52
N THR A 147 0.05 -12.12 -7.43
CA THR A 147 -0.68 -11.36 -6.38
C THR A 147 -0.97 -12.15 -5.11
N ALA A 148 -1.07 -13.49 -5.19
CA ALA A 148 -1.26 -14.38 -4.04
C ALA A 148 -0.14 -14.37 -2.95
N PRO A 149 1.16 -14.19 -3.28
CA PRO A 149 2.21 -14.19 -2.24
C PRO A 149 2.23 -12.91 -1.41
N LEU A 150 1.88 -11.76 -1.98
CA LEU A 150 1.96 -10.46 -1.28
C LEU A 150 0.83 -10.29 -0.26
N SER A 151 -0.38 -10.75 -0.57
CA SER A 151 -1.51 -10.70 0.37
C SER A 151 -1.26 -11.56 1.62
N LYS A 152 -0.69 -12.76 1.45
CA LYS A 152 -0.29 -13.62 2.57
C LYS A 152 0.82 -13.00 3.42
N LEU A 153 1.83 -12.41 2.79
CA LEU A 153 2.96 -11.79 3.49
C LEU A 153 2.56 -10.55 4.30
N THR A 154 1.50 -9.86 3.88
CA THR A 154 0.98 -8.65 4.55
C THR A 154 -0.22 -8.93 5.46
N SER A 155 -0.70 -10.18 5.50
CA SER A 155 -1.79 -10.59 6.38
C SER A 155 -1.27 -10.74 7.81
N VAL A 156 -1.78 -9.90 8.69
CA VAL A 156 -1.40 -9.85 10.11
C VAL A 156 -2.63 -9.89 10.98
N GLN A 157 -2.53 -10.65 12.07
CA GLN A 157 -3.56 -10.70 13.09
C GLN A 157 -3.72 -9.32 13.76
N GLY A 158 -2.61 -8.70 14.16
CA GLY A 158 -2.63 -7.39 14.83
C GLY A 158 -3.51 -7.41 16.08
N VAL A 159 -4.49 -6.49 16.16
CA VAL A 159 -5.42 -6.38 17.29
C VAL A 159 -6.63 -7.31 17.22
N LEU A 160 -6.76 -8.12 16.17
CA LEU A 160 -7.86 -9.07 16.03
C LEU A 160 -7.70 -10.23 17.02
N THR A 161 -8.83 -10.70 17.56
CA THR A 161 -8.84 -11.97 18.28
C THR A 161 -8.48 -13.12 17.32
N PRO A 162 -7.88 -14.22 17.81
CA PRO A 162 -7.56 -15.37 16.97
C PRO A 162 -8.79 -15.92 16.22
N ALA A 163 -9.95 -15.91 16.87
CA ALA A 163 -11.21 -16.34 16.27
C ALA A 163 -11.67 -15.42 15.13
N GLN A 164 -11.61 -14.09 15.31
CA GLN A 164 -11.94 -13.14 14.26
C GLN A 164 -10.97 -13.25 13.08
N PHE A 165 -9.67 -13.39 13.36
CA PHE A 165 -8.65 -13.50 12.32
C PHE A 165 -8.86 -14.75 11.45
N LYS A 166 -9.08 -15.92 12.07
CA LYS A 166 -9.39 -17.16 11.34
C LYS A 166 -10.67 -17.04 10.51
N LYS A 167 -11.73 -16.40 11.05
CA LYS A 167 -12.98 -16.16 10.30
C LYS A 167 -12.75 -15.26 9.08
N ILE A 168 -11.96 -14.20 9.23
CA ILE A 168 -11.62 -13.30 8.12
C ILE A 168 -10.84 -14.07 7.05
N GLN A 169 -9.83 -14.87 7.42
CA GLN A 169 -9.05 -15.66 6.46
C GLN A 169 -9.94 -16.65 5.68
N ALA A 170 -10.81 -17.39 6.38
CA ALA A 170 -11.73 -18.32 5.73
C ALA A 170 -12.68 -17.61 4.74
N LEU A 171 -13.16 -16.41 5.10
CA LEU A 171 -13.97 -15.59 4.20
C LEU A 171 -13.16 -15.04 3.02
N GLU A 172 -11.92 -14.61 3.24
CA GLU A 172 -11.02 -14.16 2.16
C GLU A 172 -10.81 -15.28 1.13
N ASP A 173 -10.58 -16.53 1.58
CA ASP A 173 -10.43 -17.69 0.71
C ASP A 173 -11.71 -17.98 -0.09
N GLN A 174 -12.87 -17.97 0.56
CA GLN A 174 -14.17 -18.15 -0.12
C GLN A 174 -14.45 -17.04 -1.14
N LEU A 175 -14.25 -15.77 -0.77
CA LEU A 175 -14.54 -14.61 -1.60
C LEU A 175 -13.54 -14.41 -2.73
N SER A 176 -12.35 -15.02 -2.65
CA SER A 176 -11.35 -15.00 -3.73
C SER A 176 -11.88 -15.61 -5.03
N SER A 177 -12.86 -16.53 -4.95
CA SER A 177 -13.54 -17.14 -6.10
C SER A 177 -14.64 -16.24 -6.71
N CYS A 178 -15.20 -15.29 -5.96
CA CYS A 178 -16.26 -14.41 -6.44
C CYS A 178 -15.78 -13.43 -7.53
N THR A 179 -16.71 -12.94 -8.35
CA THR A 179 -16.41 -11.90 -9.33
C THR A 179 -16.24 -10.55 -8.64
N THR A 180 -15.43 -9.66 -9.23
CA THR A 180 -15.25 -8.29 -8.73
C THR A 180 -16.57 -7.51 -8.70
N ALA A 181 -17.48 -7.76 -9.64
CA ALA A 181 -18.80 -7.11 -9.68
C ALA A 181 -19.63 -7.42 -8.43
N VAL A 182 -19.66 -8.68 -7.99
CA VAL A 182 -20.38 -9.11 -6.77
C VAL A 182 -19.79 -8.43 -5.54
N LEU A 183 -18.46 -8.41 -5.41
CA LEU A 183 -17.78 -7.76 -4.29
C LEU A 183 -18.06 -6.25 -4.24
N ILE A 184 -18.05 -5.58 -5.39
CA ILE A 184 -18.35 -4.14 -5.50
C ILE A 184 -19.80 -3.85 -5.10
N ALA A 185 -20.75 -4.70 -5.51
CA ALA A 185 -22.16 -4.54 -5.16
C ALA A 185 -22.38 -4.68 -3.64
N GLU A 186 -21.74 -5.66 -3.00
CA GLU A 186 -21.85 -5.84 -1.54
C GLU A 186 -21.21 -4.68 -0.76
N LEU A 187 -20.04 -4.18 -1.22
CA LEU A 187 -19.40 -2.99 -0.65
C LEU A 187 -20.28 -1.75 -0.80
N GLN A 188 -20.95 -1.60 -1.95
CA GLN A 188 -21.86 -0.48 -2.19
C GLN A 188 -23.08 -0.51 -1.25
N LYS A 189 -23.70 -1.68 -1.02
CA LYS A 189 -24.82 -1.86 -0.07
C LYS A 189 -24.45 -1.42 1.35
N ASN A 190 -23.17 -1.51 1.70
CA ASN A 190 -22.60 -1.17 3.00
C ASN A 190 -21.89 0.19 3.03
N SER A 191 -22.01 1.01 1.96
CA SER A 191 -21.36 2.33 1.85
C SER A 191 -19.84 2.28 2.07
N GLN A 192 -19.18 1.22 1.59
CA GLN A 192 -17.73 1.04 1.71
C GLN A 192 -16.99 1.44 0.42
N THR A 193 -15.67 1.57 0.50
CA THR A 193 -14.81 1.88 -0.65
C THR A 193 -14.82 0.76 -1.70
N ARG A 194 -15.18 1.13 -2.94
CA ARG A 194 -15.38 0.22 -4.09
C ARG A 194 -14.18 0.12 -5.04
N THR A 195 -13.13 0.89 -4.81
CA THR A 195 -11.95 1.00 -5.69
C THR A 195 -10.80 0.14 -5.17
N GLY A 196 -9.94 -0.36 -6.05
CA GLY A 196 -8.76 -1.14 -5.66
C GLY A 196 -8.62 -2.42 -6.49
N LYS A 197 -7.65 -3.25 -6.11
CA LYS A 197 -7.46 -4.58 -6.72
C LYS A 197 -8.50 -5.55 -6.16
N LYS A 198 -8.66 -6.70 -6.81
CA LYS A 198 -9.62 -7.74 -6.38
C LYS A 198 -9.36 -8.16 -4.93
N GLU A 199 -8.09 -8.32 -4.56
CA GLU A 199 -7.65 -8.72 -3.22
C GLU A 199 -8.05 -7.68 -2.16
N ASP A 200 -7.98 -6.38 -2.49
CA ASP A 200 -8.42 -5.31 -1.59
C ASP A 200 -9.93 -5.37 -1.36
N LEU A 201 -10.71 -5.66 -2.40
CA LEU A 201 -12.17 -5.79 -2.31
C LEU A 201 -12.57 -7.00 -1.47
N VAL A 202 -11.93 -8.14 -1.70
CA VAL A 202 -12.11 -9.37 -0.92
C VAL A 202 -11.85 -9.11 0.56
N SER A 203 -10.69 -8.51 0.88
CA SER A 203 -10.31 -8.24 2.27
C SER A 203 -11.30 -7.29 2.96
N ARG A 204 -11.77 -6.24 2.29
CA ARG A 204 -12.79 -5.32 2.85
C ARG A 204 -14.13 -6.00 3.09
N VAL A 205 -14.59 -6.87 2.19
CA VAL A 205 -15.85 -7.61 2.38
C VAL A 205 -15.70 -8.61 3.54
N ALA A 206 -14.60 -9.36 3.60
CA ALA A 206 -14.34 -10.30 4.68
C ALA A 206 -14.27 -9.61 6.04
N GLU A 207 -13.52 -8.51 6.16
CA GLU A 207 -13.48 -7.69 7.37
C GLU A 207 -14.85 -7.13 7.73
N GLY A 208 -15.56 -6.61 6.73
CA GLY A 208 -16.90 -6.05 6.90
C GLY A 208 -17.90 -7.05 7.45
N ARG A 209 -17.89 -8.29 6.95
CA ARG A 209 -18.76 -9.37 7.42
C ARG A 209 -18.48 -9.78 8.87
N VAL A 210 -17.24 -9.70 9.32
CA VAL A 210 -16.84 -10.13 10.68
C VAL A 210 -16.94 -9.01 11.70
N LEU A 211 -16.53 -7.80 11.33
CA LEU A 211 -16.39 -6.65 12.26
C LEU A 211 -17.51 -5.62 12.09
N GLY A 212 -18.21 -5.62 10.97
CA GLY A 212 -19.18 -4.59 10.61
C GLY A 212 -18.61 -3.51 9.67
N ALA A 213 -19.53 -2.74 9.10
CA ALA A 213 -19.27 -1.68 8.14
C ALA A 213 -18.66 -0.44 8.83
N LEU A 214 -17.61 0.13 8.23
CA LEU A 214 -17.02 1.38 8.70
C LEU A 214 -17.94 2.56 8.37
N PRO A 215 -18.28 3.43 9.33
CA PRO A 215 -19.08 4.62 9.05
C PRO A 215 -18.27 5.66 8.26
N ALA A 216 -18.97 6.66 7.73
CA ALA A 216 -18.33 7.87 7.23
C ALA A 216 -17.56 8.58 8.35
N CYS A 217 -16.56 9.37 7.99
CA CYS A 217 -15.75 10.11 8.95
C CYS A 217 -16.62 11.08 9.77
N PRO A 218 -16.60 11.01 11.11
CA PRO A 218 -17.42 11.90 11.94
C PRO A 218 -16.97 13.36 11.90
N ARG A 219 -15.75 13.64 11.41
CA ARG A 219 -15.23 15.01 11.29
C ARG A 219 -15.56 15.68 9.95
N CYS A 220 -15.31 14.98 8.84
CA CYS A 220 -15.47 15.59 7.52
C CYS A 220 -16.69 15.10 6.75
N THR A 221 -17.41 14.10 7.27
CA THR A 221 -18.64 13.49 6.73
C THR A 221 -18.57 12.89 5.31
N HIS A 222 -17.57 13.25 4.52
CA HIS A 222 -17.37 12.82 3.13
C HIS A 222 -16.34 11.70 3.01
N GLY A 223 -15.29 11.73 3.84
CA GLY A 223 -14.20 10.76 3.80
C GLY A 223 -14.60 9.42 4.39
N GLN A 224 -14.18 8.32 3.75
CA GLN A 224 -14.33 6.98 4.32
C GLN A 224 -13.25 6.72 5.36
N VAL A 225 -13.65 6.20 6.52
CA VAL A 225 -12.68 5.82 7.56
C VAL A 225 -11.89 4.59 7.12
N HIS A 226 -10.58 4.63 7.31
CA HIS A 226 -9.69 3.47 7.23
C HIS A 226 -9.40 2.95 8.65
N TRP A 227 -9.35 1.63 8.81
CA TRP A 227 -9.00 0.98 10.07
C TRP A 227 -7.73 0.13 9.91
N SER A 228 -6.80 0.26 10.85
CA SER A 228 -5.54 -0.49 10.85
C SER A 228 -5.63 -1.74 11.71
N ARG A 229 -5.51 -2.94 11.11
CA ARG A 229 -5.40 -4.20 11.86
C ARG A 229 -4.22 -4.19 12.85
N LEU A 230 -3.09 -3.56 12.50
CA LEU A 230 -1.86 -3.61 13.31
C LEU A 230 -1.95 -2.86 14.65
N GLY A 231 -2.76 -1.81 14.72
CA GLY A 231 -2.84 -0.98 15.93
C GLY A 231 -4.25 -0.61 16.37
N GLY A 232 -5.28 -1.10 15.67
CA GLY A 232 -6.67 -0.82 15.98
C GLY A 232 -7.12 0.63 15.73
N TRP A 233 -6.27 1.46 15.12
CA TRP A 233 -6.57 2.87 14.90
C TRP A 233 -7.48 3.09 13.71
N PHE A 234 -8.45 3.97 13.89
CA PHE A 234 -9.26 4.56 12.84
C PHE A 234 -8.61 5.87 12.39
N SER A 235 -8.57 6.10 11.09
CA SER A 235 -8.04 7.32 10.50
C SER A 235 -8.82 7.67 9.23
N CYS A 236 -9.11 8.94 9.02
CA CYS A 236 -9.66 9.40 7.75
C CYS A 236 -8.51 9.89 6.85
N PRO A 237 -8.33 9.35 5.63
CA PRO A 237 -7.35 9.86 4.67
C PRO A 237 -7.79 11.17 3.99
N GLY A 238 -9.05 11.57 4.15
CA GLY A 238 -9.69 12.66 3.42
C GLY A 238 -10.63 12.17 2.33
N TYR A 239 -10.99 13.08 1.43
CA TYR A 239 -11.88 12.83 0.31
C TYR A 239 -11.46 13.66 -0.91
N PHE A 240 -11.89 13.24 -2.10
CA PHE A 240 -11.73 14.03 -3.31
C PHE A 240 -12.96 14.92 -3.46
N ASP A 241 -12.76 16.23 -3.44
CA ASP A 241 -13.82 17.19 -3.69
C ASP A 241 -14.00 17.38 -5.19
N LYS A 242 -15.20 17.11 -5.69
CA LYS A 242 -15.50 17.22 -7.12
C LYS A 242 -15.71 18.67 -7.57
N GLY A 243 -16.11 19.57 -6.68
CA GLY A 243 -16.26 20.99 -7.00
C GLY A 243 -14.90 21.65 -7.16
N ASP A 244 -14.02 21.42 -6.19
CA ASP A 244 -12.67 21.97 -6.19
C ASP A 244 -11.66 21.16 -7.03
N MET A 245 -12.08 19.99 -7.54
CA MET A 245 -11.22 19.02 -8.24
C MET A 245 -9.92 18.68 -7.48
N LEU A 246 -9.99 18.68 -6.15
CA LEU A 246 -8.83 18.58 -5.26
C LEU A 246 -9.05 17.54 -4.16
N GLN A 247 -7.97 16.82 -3.82
CA GLN A 247 -7.96 15.94 -2.64
C GLN A 247 -7.90 16.77 -1.34
N LYS A 248 -9.02 16.86 -0.63
CA LYS A 248 -9.09 17.47 0.70
C LYS A 248 -8.60 16.48 1.75
N ARG A 249 -7.52 16.84 2.45
CA ARG A 249 -6.96 16.03 3.54
C ARG A 249 -7.82 16.16 4.78
N CYS A 250 -8.14 15.03 5.41
CA CYS A 250 -8.70 14.99 6.76
C CYS A 250 -7.66 14.42 7.71
N PHE A 251 -7.56 14.97 8.92
CA PHE A 251 -6.60 14.50 9.94
C PHE A 251 -7.29 13.82 11.13
N TRP A 252 -8.57 13.45 11.00
CA TRP A 252 -9.30 12.76 12.05
C TRP A 252 -8.74 11.38 12.32
N ARG A 253 -8.59 11.03 13.61
CA ARG A 253 -8.13 9.73 14.10
C ARG A 253 -8.82 9.41 15.42
N SER A 254 -9.05 8.12 15.68
CA SER A 254 -9.60 7.64 16.95
C SER A 254 -9.18 6.19 17.18
N LYS A 255 -9.16 5.74 18.44
CA LYS A 255 -9.09 4.31 18.79
C LYS A 255 -10.47 3.67 18.87
N GLU A 256 -11.49 4.49 19.06
CA GLU A 256 -12.87 4.05 19.27
C GLU A 256 -13.74 4.60 18.16
N LEU A 257 -14.41 3.69 17.46
CA LEU A 257 -15.40 4.02 16.45
C LEU A 257 -16.38 2.85 16.33
N ARG A 258 -17.66 3.14 16.54
CA ARG A 258 -18.71 2.13 16.41
C ARG A 258 -18.94 1.80 14.93
N ARG A 259 -18.75 0.53 14.59
CA ARG A 259 -19.08 -0.01 13.26
C ARG A 259 -20.59 -0.21 13.12
N LYS A 260 -21.11 -0.03 11.91
CA LYS A 260 -22.51 -0.33 11.57
C LYS A 260 -22.66 -1.82 11.29
N ALA A 261 -23.85 -2.37 11.49
CA ALA A 261 -24.14 -3.74 11.13
C ALA A 261 -23.91 -3.97 9.62
N TRP A 262 -23.28 -5.09 9.27
CA TRP A 262 -23.06 -5.46 7.87
C TRP A 262 -24.34 -6.02 7.25
N LYS A 263 -24.81 -5.40 6.18
CA LYS A 263 -25.95 -5.87 5.40
C LYS A 263 -25.47 -6.95 4.43
N ARG A 264 -25.77 -8.21 4.73
CA ARG A 264 -25.56 -9.32 3.79
C ARG A 264 -26.59 -9.22 2.65
N THR A 265 -26.22 -9.73 1.47
CA THR A 265 -27.14 -9.92 0.34
C THR A 265 -28.32 -10.75 0.78
#